data_AF-A0A348NSL5-F1
#
_entry.id   AF-A0A348NSL5-F1
#
_cell.length_a   1.000
_cell.length_b   1.000
_cell.length_c   1.000
_cell.angle_alpha   90.00
_cell.angle_beta   90.00
_cell.angle_gamma   90.00
#
_symmetry.space_group_name_H-M   'P 1'
#
loop_
_entity.id
_entity.type
_entity.pdbx_description
1 polymer ?
#
loop_
_entity_poly.entity_id
_entity_poly.type
_entity_poly.pdbx_seq_one_letter_code
_entity_poly.pdbx_strand_id
1 'polypeptide(L)'
;RVIVVHDELDIPFDTVRLKVGGGHGGHNGVRDVAKALGTPEFTRVRVGIGRPPGRQDAADWVLDPFGATERTRLPLLLGDAADAVELVAGEGLLAAQQRFHAPRT
;
A
#
# COMPACT_ATOMS: atom_id res chain seq x y z
N ARG A 1 7.16 -16.88 3.57
CA ARG A 1 7.44 -15.48 3.17
C ARG A 1 6.15 -14.70 3.40
N VAL A 2 6.17 -13.58 4.13
CA VAL A 2 4.96 -12.79 4.41
C VAL A 2 5.01 -11.51 3.55
N ILE A 3 3.92 -11.26 2.82
CA ILE A 3 3.68 -10.04 2.06
C ILE A 3 2.41 -9.41 2.63
N VAL A 4 2.50 -8.17 3.08
CA VAL A 4 1.35 -7.42 3.63
C VAL A 4 0.92 -6.37 2.60
N VAL A 5 -0.33 -6.44 2.17
CA VAL A 5 -0.96 -5.40 1.37
C VAL A 5 -1.75 -4.49 2.30
N HIS A 6 -1.55 -3.18 2.22
CA HIS A 6 -2.28 -2.23 3.06
C HIS A 6 -2.41 -0.86 2.38
N ASP A 7 -3.41 -0.09 2.82
CA ASP A 7 -3.60 1.30 2.42
C ASP A 7 -2.53 2.21 3.02
N GLU A 8 -2.18 3.27 2.30
CA GLU A 8 -1.11 4.18 2.68
C GLU A 8 -1.48 5.64 2.44
N LEU A 9 -1.59 6.39 3.53
CA LEU A 9 -1.94 7.81 3.53
C LEU A 9 -0.84 8.67 2.89
N ASP A 10 0.42 8.31 3.10
CA ASP A 10 1.56 9.11 2.62
C ASP A 10 1.87 8.89 1.13
N ILE A 11 1.14 7.99 0.48
CA ILE A 11 1.26 7.75 -0.95
C ILE A 11 0.01 8.31 -1.64
N PRO A 12 0.17 9.14 -2.70
CA PRO A 12 -0.96 9.63 -3.48
C PRO A 12 -1.88 8.51 -3.95
N PHE A 13 -3.19 8.79 -4.03
CA PHE A 13 -4.15 7.84 -4.60
C PHE A 13 -3.68 7.33 -5.96
N ASP A 14 -4.02 6.07 -6.28
CA ASP A 14 -3.68 5.41 -7.54
C ASP A 14 -2.17 5.17 -7.74
N THR A 15 -1.42 5.03 -6.65
CA THR A 15 0.02 4.74 -6.66
C THR A 15 0.36 3.53 -5.80
N VAL A 16 1.15 2.60 -6.33
CA VAL A 16 1.71 1.47 -5.56
C VAL A 16 3.19 1.73 -5.26
N ARG A 17 3.59 1.48 -4.00
CA ARG A 17 5.01 1.42 -3.61
C ARG A 17 5.29 0.16 -2.80
N LEU A 18 6.52 -0.31 -2.91
CA LEU A 18 6.96 -1.57 -2.34
C LEU A 18 8.15 -1.32 -1.43
N LYS A 19 8.15 -1.94 -0.25
CA LYS A 19 9.29 -1.90 0.67
C LYS A 19 9.38 -3.15 1.53
N VAL A 20 10.49 -3.32 2.22
CA VAL A 20 10.63 -4.22 3.37
C VAL A 20 10.78 -3.38 4.63
N GLY A 21 10.21 -3.85 5.74
CA GLY A 21 10.52 -3.27 7.04
C GLY A 21 9.93 -1.88 7.30
N GLY A 22 10.55 -1.21 8.28
CA GLY A 22 10.21 0.15 8.72
C GLY A 22 9.01 0.23 9.67
N GLY A 23 8.74 1.44 10.18
CA GLY A 23 7.65 1.69 11.12
C GLY A 23 6.25 1.41 10.54
N HIS A 24 5.25 1.30 11.41
CA HIS A 24 3.85 1.09 11.00
C HIS A 24 3.12 2.39 10.63
N GLY A 25 3.73 3.57 10.85
CA GLY A 25 3.16 4.86 10.38
C GLY A 25 1.79 5.19 10.97
N GLY A 26 1.49 4.73 12.19
CA GLY A 26 0.15 4.86 12.79
C GLY A 26 -0.87 3.82 12.32
N HIS A 27 -0.56 3.00 11.31
CA HIS A 27 -1.47 1.97 10.82
C HIS A 27 -1.63 0.81 11.82
N ASN A 28 -2.84 0.62 12.34
CA ASN A 28 -3.16 -0.36 13.38
C ASN A 28 -2.89 -1.81 12.92
N GLY A 29 -3.36 -2.19 11.72
CA GLY A 29 -3.13 -3.53 11.18
C GLY A 29 -1.64 -3.89 10.99
N VAL A 30 -0.85 -3.00 10.38
CA VAL A 30 0.60 -3.21 10.19
C VAL A 30 1.33 -3.36 11.53
N ARG A 31 0.96 -2.57 12.55
CA ARG A 31 1.51 -2.71 13.91
C ARG A 31 1.22 -4.10 14.48
N ASP A 32 -0.03 -4.55 14.39
CA ASP A 32 -0.46 -5.80 15.00
C ASP A 32 0.11 -7.02 14.27
N VAL A 33 0.26 -6.96 12.93
CA VAL A 33 1.00 -7.96 12.16
C VAL A 33 2.47 -8.03 12.59
N ALA A 34 3.16 -6.90 12.72
CA ALA A 34 4.55 -6.87 13.17
C ALA A 34 4.71 -7.47 14.59
N LYS A 35 3.76 -7.17 15.49
CA LYS A 35 3.72 -7.76 16.83
C LYS A 35 3.52 -9.27 16.78
N ALA A 36 2.57 -9.75 15.97
CA ALA A 36 2.26 -11.17 15.84
C ALA A 36 3.43 -11.98 15.25
N LEU A 37 4.17 -11.38 14.30
CA LEU A 37 5.34 -12.01 13.68
C LEU A 37 6.63 -11.85 14.49
N GLY A 38 6.64 -11.00 15.53
CA GLY A 38 7.83 -10.66 16.29
C GLY A 38 8.86 -9.82 15.50
N THR A 39 8.49 -9.32 14.31
CA THR A 39 9.39 -8.55 13.45
C THR A 39 8.60 -7.64 12.48
N PRO A 40 9.09 -6.41 12.21
CA PRO A 40 8.54 -5.57 11.15
C PRO A 40 9.10 -5.91 9.75
N GLU A 41 10.08 -6.83 9.65
CA GLU A 41 10.88 -7.15 8.46
C GLU A 41 10.14 -8.05 7.43
N PHE A 42 8.89 -7.70 7.13
CA PHE A 42 8.11 -8.30 6.05
C PHE A 42 8.01 -7.35 4.85
N THR A 43 7.73 -7.92 3.68
CA THR A 43 7.49 -7.12 2.47
C THR A 43 6.12 -6.47 2.53
N ARG A 44 6.02 -5.23 2.07
CA ARG A 44 4.79 -4.44 2.05
C ARG A 44 4.48 -3.95 0.65
N VAL A 45 3.26 -4.24 0.19
CA VAL A 45 2.62 -3.61 -0.97
C VAL A 45 1.75 -2.48 -0.42
N ARG A 46 2.24 -1.24 -0.57
CA ARG A 46 1.59 -0.03 -0.05
C ARG A 46 0.72 0.56 -1.15
N VAL A 47 -0.58 0.55 -0.95
CA VAL A 47 -1.58 1.04 -1.90
C VAL A 47 -1.97 2.46 -1.49
N GLY A 48 -1.61 3.44 -2.31
CA GLY A 48 -1.86 4.84 -2.01
C GLY A 48 -3.34 5.17 -1.99
N ILE A 49 -3.78 5.78 -0.89
CA ILE A 49 -5.12 6.35 -0.73
C ILE A 49 -5.07 7.87 -0.54
N GLY A 50 -3.87 8.45 -0.45
CA GLY A 50 -3.66 9.86 -0.17
C GLY A 50 -4.06 10.28 1.25
N ARG A 51 -3.71 11.51 1.60
CA ARG A 51 -4.15 12.13 2.85
C ARG A 51 -5.53 12.78 2.66
N PRO A 52 -6.38 12.81 3.71
CA PRO A 52 -7.65 13.51 3.64
C PRO A 52 -7.47 14.98 3.27
N PRO A 53 -8.39 15.57 2.49
CA PRO A 53 -8.39 17.00 2.24
C PRO A 53 -8.72 17.77 3.54
N GLY A 54 -8.00 18.87 3.78
CA GLY A 54 -8.30 19.77 4.89
C GLY A 54 -7.91 19.21 6.27
N ARG A 55 -8.87 19.19 7.21
CA ARG A 55 -8.64 18.86 8.63
C ARG A 55 -9.34 17.58 9.11
N GLN A 56 -9.80 16.73 8.19
CA GLN A 56 -10.42 15.46 8.54
C GLN A 56 -9.41 14.53 9.23
N ASP A 57 -9.88 13.78 10.23
CA ASP A 57 -9.05 12.82 10.95
C ASP A 57 -8.68 11.64 10.05
N ALA A 58 -7.45 11.13 10.23
CA ALA A 58 -6.95 10.02 9.43
C ALA A 58 -7.75 8.72 9.64
N ALA A 59 -8.23 8.47 10.87
CA ALA A 59 -9.03 7.30 11.18
C ALA A 59 -10.40 7.34 10.50
N ASP A 60 -11.01 8.52 10.39
CA ASP A 60 -12.26 8.69 9.64
C ASP A 60 -12.03 8.49 8.13
N TRP A 61 -10.96 9.07 7.59
CA TRP A 61 -10.63 8.97 6.16
C TRP A 61 -10.43 7.54 5.67
N VAL A 62 -9.73 6.69 6.43
CA VAL A 62 -9.50 5.29 6.03
C VAL A 62 -10.75 4.42 6.11
N LEU A 63 -11.80 4.89 6.78
CA LEU A 63 -13.09 4.19 6.90
C LEU A 63 -14.14 4.71 5.91
N ASP A 64 -13.87 5.84 5.26
CA ASP A 64 -14.77 6.43 4.28
C ASP A 64 -14.80 5.62 2.98
N PRO A 65 -15.95 5.60 2.28
CA PRO A 65 -16.03 5.02 0.95
C PRO A 65 -15.26 5.89 -0.06
N PHE A 66 -14.55 5.24 -0.98
CA PHE A 66 -13.98 5.93 -2.14
C PHE A 66 -15.04 6.73 -2.91
N GLY A 67 -14.68 7.94 -3.33
CA GLY A 67 -15.52 8.84 -4.12
C GLY A 67 -15.75 8.32 -5.54
N ALA A 68 -16.69 8.95 -6.26
CA ALA A 68 -17.08 8.50 -7.60
C ALA A 68 -15.90 8.44 -8.59
N THR A 69 -15.04 9.47 -8.59
CA THR A 69 -13.84 9.51 -9.45
C THR A 69 -12.84 8.43 -9.09
N GLU A 70 -12.56 8.24 -7.80
CA GLU A 70 -11.63 7.20 -7.31
C GLU A 70 -12.13 5.81 -7.68
N ARG A 71 -13.44 5.56 -7.53
CA ARG A 71 -14.06 4.28 -7.91
C ARG A 71 -13.84 3.91 -9.37
N THR A 72 -13.71 4.87 -10.28
CA THR A 72 -13.38 4.57 -11.69
C THR A 72 -11.95 4.07 -11.87
N ARG A 73 -11.02 4.44 -10.97
CA ARG A 73 -9.62 4.03 -11.00
C ARG A 73 -9.34 2.79 -10.16
N LEU A 74 -10.18 2.51 -9.15
CA LEU A 74 -10.00 1.37 -8.23
C LEU A 74 -9.72 0.03 -8.94
N PRO A 75 -10.43 -0.39 -10.01
CA PRO A 75 -10.13 -1.66 -10.66
C PRO A 75 -8.69 -1.76 -11.18
N LEU A 76 -8.15 -0.65 -11.72
CA LEU A 76 -6.77 -0.59 -12.20
C LEU A 76 -5.79 -0.60 -11.02
N LEU A 77 -6.04 0.19 -9.97
CA LEU A 77 -5.20 0.23 -8.77
C LEU A 77 -5.13 -1.14 -8.07
N LEU A 78 -6.27 -1.84 -7.97
CA LEU A 78 -6.32 -3.18 -7.38
C LEU A 78 -5.61 -4.20 -8.27
N GLY A 79 -5.70 -4.06 -9.59
CA GLY A 79 -4.90 -4.83 -10.55
C GLY A 79 -3.40 -4.61 -10.36
N ASP A 80 -2.95 -3.36 -10.34
CA ASP A 80 -1.55 -3.00 -10.08
C ASP A 80 -1.05 -3.58 -8.74
N ALA A 81 -1.87 -3.54 -7.69
CA ALA A 81 -1.52 -4.11 -6.40
C ALA A 81 -1.41 -5.65 -6.45
N ALA A 82 -2.32 -6.33 -7.15
CA ALA A 82 -2.27 -7.77 -7.35
C ALA A 82 -1.03 -8.20 -8.14
N ASP A 83 -0.77 -7.55 -9.27
CA ASP A 83 0.44 -7.76 -10.09
C ASP A 83 1.71 -7.55 -9.26
N ALA A 84 1.72 -6.54 -8.39
CA ALA A 84 2.86 -6.30 -7.50
C ALA A 84 3.07 -7.42 -6.48
N VAL A 85 2.00 -7.99 -5.92
CA VAL A 85 2.07 -9.15 -5.02
C VAL A 85 2.65 -10.35 -5.76
N GLU A 86 2.12 -10.65 -6.96
CA GLU A 86 2.57 -11.78 -7.79
C GLU A 86 4.05 -11.64 -8.16
N LEU A 87 4.47 -10.45 -8.59
CA LEU A 87 5.85 -10.19 -8.98
C LEU A 87 6.81 -10.27 -7.79
N VAL A 88 6.41 -9.79 -6.61
CA VAL A 88 7.20 -9.98 -5.38
C VAL A 88 7.31 -11.47 -5.03
N ALA A 89 6.23 -12.23 -5.17
CA ALA A 89 6.20 -13.65 -4.84
C ALA A 89 7.05 -14.48 -5.81
N GLY A 90 6.99 -14.19 -7.12
CA GLY A 90 7.70 -14.90 -8.18
C GLY A 90 9.14 -14.43 -8.39
N GLU A 91 9.35 -13.15 -8.66
CA GLU A 91 10.64 -12.59 -9.10
C GLU A 91 11.38 -11.81 -8.01
N GLY A 92 10.69 -11.47 -6.92
CA GLY A 92 11.26 -10.80 -5.76
C GLY A 92 11.12 -9.28 -5.75
N LEU A 93 11.51 -8.68 -4.63
CA LEU A 93 11.25 -7.26 -4.36
C LEU A 93 11.93 -6.33 -5.36
N LEU A 94 13.18 -6.59 -5.73
CA LEU A 94 13.94 -5.70 -6.60
C LEU A 94 13.30 -5.56 -7.98
N ALA A 95 12.94 -6.68 -8.61
CA ALA A 95 12.24 -6.70 -9.90
C ALA A 95 10.90 -5.97 -9.81
N ALA A 96 10.14 -6.22 -8.73
CA ALA A 96 8.88 -5.56 -8.50
C ALA A 96 9.04 -4.04 -8.29
N GLN A 97 10.06 -3.59 -7.55
CA GLN A 97 10.36 -2.17 -7.38
C GLN A 97 10.72 -1.50 -8.70
N GLN A 98 11.54 -2.14 -9.52
CA GLN A 98 11.91 -1.62 -10.84
C GLN A 98 10.68 -1.40 -11.73
N ARG A 99 9.70 -2.31 -11.70
CA ARG A 99 8.44 -2.16 -12.45
C ARG A 99 7.56 -1.04 -11.90
N PHE A 100 7.27 -1.06 -10.59
CA PHE A 100 6.24 -0.21 -10.00
C PHE A 100 6.72 1.19 -9.56
N HIS A 101 8.03 1.39 -9.45
CA HIS A 101 8.59 2.70 -9.03
C HIS A 101 9.11 3.51 -10.21
N ALA A 102 9.17 2.92 -11.40
CA ALA A 102 9.48 3.65 -12.62
C ALA A 102 8.45 4.77 -12.85
N PRO A 103 8.87 5.94 -13.38
CA PRO A 103 7.94 6.97 -13.81
C PRO A 103 6.96 6.38 -14.84
N ARG A 104 5.66 6.62 -14.64
CA ARG A 104 4.68 6.33 -15.70
C ARG A 104 4.85 7.39 -16.79
N THR A 105 5.36 7.00 -17.96
CA THR A 105 5.39 7.82 -19.17
C THR A 105 4.01 7.95 -19.79
#